data_AF-A0A2I0ICC7-F1
#
_entry.id   AF-A0A2I0ICC7-F1
#
_cell.length_a   1.000
_cell.length_b   1.000
_cell.length_c   1.000
_cell.angle_alpha   90.00
_cell.angle_beta   90.00
_cell.angle_gamma   90.00
#
_symmetry.space_group_name_H-M   'P 1'
#
loop_
_entity.id
_entity.type
_entity.pdbx_description
1 polymer ?
#
loop_
_entity_poly.entity_id
_entity_poly.type
_entity_poly.pdbx_seq_one_letter_code
_entity_poly.pdbx_strand_id
1 'polypeptide(L)'
;MRLRVAFYIAEALDYCYSEGHPLYHDLNAYRVLFDEDGDPRLSCFGLMKNSRDGKSYSTNLAYTPPEYLKTGRVTPESVMYSFGTILLDLLSGKHIPPSHALDMIRGKNNMLLMDSHLEGKFSTEEATVVVNLAFQCLQYEPRERPKTKDLVNTLAPLQIRQDVPSHVMLGIAKHEEMPQTPQRPLSQMGEACLRMDLTAIHQILVTAHYKDDAGNNELSFQEWTQQMRDTLEARKRGDYAFRDKDFKTAIDCYSQFIDVGTMASPTVLARRSLCYLLCDQPDAALRDAMQAQCIIADWPTAFYMQSVALAKLDMHKDATDMLNEAALLEEKRQRSGRASS
;
A
#
# COMPACT_ATOMS: atom_id res chain seq x y z
N MET A 1 2.18 6.18 -20.14
CA MET A 1 2.25 5.50 -18.82
C MET A 1 3.11 4.25 -18.82
N ARG A 2 2.93 3.26 -19.71
CA ARG A 2 3.73 2.01 -19.70
C ARG A 2 5.25 2.23 -19.70
N LEU A 3 5.75 3.12 -20.56
CA LEU A 3 7.17 3.50 -20.58
C LEU A 3 7.63 4.18 -19.29
N ARG A 4 6.77 5.02 -18.68
CA ARG A 4 7.07 5.67 -17.40
C ARG A 4 7.19 4.67 -16.27
N VAL A 5 6.29 3.67 -16.23
CA VAL A 5 6.36 2.55 -15.28
C VAL A 5 7.68 1.80 -15.42
N ALA A 6 8.04 1.38 -16.64
CA ALA A 6 9.30 0.67 -16.89
C ALA A 6 10.52 1.49 -16.41
N PHE A 7 10.53 2.79 -16.72
CA PHE A 7 11.62 3.68 -16.36
C PHE A 7 11.73 3.89 -14.83
N TYR A 8 10.63 4.18 -14.15
CA TYR A 8 10.63 4.44 -12.71
C TYR A 8 11.04 3.19 -11.91
N ILE A 9 10.64 1.99 -12.37
CA ILE A 9 11.11 0.74 -11.79
C ILE A 9 12.61 0.57 -12.02
N ALA A 10 13.12 0.85 -13.23
CA ALA A 10 14.55 0.78 -13.52
C ALA A 10 15.37 1.74 -12.66
N GLU A 11 14.92 2.98 -12.47
CA GLU A 11 15.54 3.96 -11.58
C GLU A 11 15.52 3.50 -10.13
N ALA A 12 14.39 2.98 -9.64
CA ALA A 12 14.29 2.46 -8.28
C ALA A 12 15.26 1.29 -8.04
N LEU A 13 15.39 0.38 -9.00
CA LEU A 13 16.32 -0.74 -8.92
C LEU A 13 17.79 -0.28 -8.99
N ASP A 14 18.12 0.68 -9.85
CA ASP A 14 19.48 1.25 -9.93
C ASP A 14 19.86 1.98 -8.64
N TYR A 15 18.93 2.77 -8.08
CA TYR A 15 19.10 3.40 -6.78
C TYR A 15 19.36 2.36 -5.68
N CYS A 16 18.51 1.33 -5.57
CA CYS A 16 18.69 0.26 -4.59
C CYS A 16 20.06 -0.43 -4.74
N TYR A 17 20.47 -0.71 -5.98
CA TYR A 17 21.78 -1.30 -6.27
C TYR A 17 22.93 -0.40 -5.78
N SER A 18 22.83 0.91 -6.05
CA SER A 18 23.84 1.90 -5.63
C SER A 18 23.95 2.02 -4.10
N GLU A 19 22.83 1.85 -3.39
CA GLU A 19 22.74 1.85 -1.92
C GLU A 19 23.14 0.51 -1.29
N GLY A 20 23.73 -0.42 -2.04
CA GLY A 20 24.17 -1.71 -1.52
C GLY A 20 23.05 -2.74 -1.32
N HIS A 21 21.88 -2.51 -1.92
CA HIS A 21 20.72 -3.41 -1.91
C HIS A 21 20.46 -3.98 -3.32
N PRO A 22 21.35 -4.79 -3.89
CA PRO A 22 21.26 -5.25 -5.27
C PRO A 22 20.20 -6.35 -5.50
N LEU A 23 19.55 -6.82 -4.43
CA LEU A 23 18.57 -7.90 -4.48
C LEU A 23 17.18 -7.35 -4.20
N TYR A 24 16.26 -7.63 -5.12
CA TYR A 24 14.84 -7.43 -4.92
C TYR A 24 14.13 -8.76 -5.16
N HIS A 25 13.53 -9.31 -4.12
CA HIS A 25 12.91 -10.62 -4.20
C HIS A 25 11.46 -10.53 -4.70
N ASP A 26 11.06 -11.52 -5.49
CA ASP A 26 9.70 -11.60 -6.05
C ASP A 26 9.30 -10.31 -6.81
N LEU A 27 10.22 -9.76 -7.61
CA LEU A 27 9.93 -8.65 -8.50
C LEU A 27 8.91 -9.11 -9.57
N ASN A 28 7.75 -8.46 -9.60
CA ASN A 28 6.68 -8.71 -10.57
C ASN A 28 5.75 -7.48 -10.66
N ALA A 29 4.81 -7.48 -11.60
CA ALA A 29 3.90 -6.35 -11.82
C ALA A 29 3.06 -5.99 -10.59
N TYR A 30 2.71 -6.95 -9.72
CA TYR A 30 1.94 -6.70 -8.49
C TYR A 30 2.74 -5.95 -7.41
N ARG A 31 4.05 -5.83 -7.56
CA ARG A 31 4.92 -5.03 -6.67
C ARG A 31 5.05 -3.57 -7.09
N VAL A 32 4.46 -3.20 -8.22
CA VAL A 32 4.46 -1.84 -8.75
C VAL A 32 3.16 -1.18 -8.34
N LEU A 33 3.28 -0.17 -7.49
CA LEU A 33 2.17 0.62 -6.97
C LEU A 33 2.12 1.97 -7.66
N PHE A 34 1.07 2.75 -7.40
CA PHE A 34 0.95 4.13 -7.82
C PHE A 34 0.64 4.97 -6.59
N ASP A 35 1.30 6.12 -6.46
CA ASP A 35 0.97 7.08 -5.41
C ASP A 35 -0.23 7.96 -5.78
N GLU A 36 -0.56 8.92 -4.91
CA GLU A 36 -1.68 9.85 -5.09
C GLU A 36 -1.54 10.74 -6.34
N ASP A 37 -0.31 11.01 -6.77
CA ASP A 37 -0.01 11.76 -7.99
C ASP A 37 -0.03 10.89 -9.24
N GLY A 38 -0.30 9.58 -9.08
CA GLY A 38 -0.31 8.58 -10.13
C GLY A 38 1.09 8.18 -10.59
N ASP A 39 2.15 8.50 -9.84
CA ASP A 39 3.50 8.12 -10.17
C ASP A 39 3.77 6.66 -9.80
N PRO A 40 4.42 5.87 -10.68
CA PRO A 40 4.77 4.49 -10.38
C PRO A 40 5.77 4.40 -9.23
N ARG A 41 5.50 3.57 -8.22
CA ARG A 41 6.38 3.32 -7.06
C ARG A 41 6.68 1.83 -6.95
N LEU A 42 7.95 1.48 -6.75
CA LEU A 42 8.31 0.10 -6.43
C LEU A 42 8.12 -0.13 -4.93
N SER A 43 7.33 -1.14 -4.56
CA SER A 43 7.08 -1.47 -3.15
C SER A 43 8.36 -1.88 -2.41
N CYS A 44 8.44 -1.65 -1.10
CA CYS A 44 9.58 -2.09 -0.29
C CYS A 44 9.54 -3.59 0.10
N PHE A 45 8.44 -4.30 -0.18
CA PHE A 45 8.24 -5.69 0.25
C PHE A 45 9.34 -6.64 -0.24
N GLY A 46 9.88 -6.43 -1.46
CA GLY A 46 10.95 -7.26 -2.01
C GLY A 46 12.33 -7.05 -1.37
N LEU A 47 12.49 -6.02 -0.52
CA LEU A 47 13.73 -5.69 0.19
C LEU A 47 13.74 -6.21 1.64
N MET A 48 12.62 -6.71 2.17
CA MET A 48 12.50 -7.08 3.58
C MET A 48 13.33 -8.31 3.96
N LYS A 49 13.85 -8.32 5.20
CA LYS A 49 14.79 -9.32 5.74
C LYS A 49 14.35 -10.78 5.63
N ASN A 50 13.04 -11.07 5.70
CA ASN A 50 12.51 -12.44 5.61
C ASN A 50 12.71 -13.05 4.20
N SER A 51 13.15 -12.25 3.24
CA SER A 51 13.49 -12.70 1.90
C SER A 51 14.97 -13.02 1.68
N ARG A 52 15.85 -12.66 2.64
CA ARG A 52 17.32 -12.84 2.53
C ARG A 52 17.76 -14.29 2.45
N ASP A 53 16.94 -15.22 2.94
CA ASP A 53 17.21 -16.67 2.81
C ASP A 53 17.03 -17.18 1.37
N GLY A 54 16.58 -16.31 0.45
CA GLY A 54 16.41 -16.65 -0.96
C GLY A 54 15.29 -17.65 -1.23
N LYS A 55 14.45 -17.99 -0.24
CA LYS A 55 13.41 -19.02 -0.37
C LYS A 55 12.01 -18.49 -0.72
N SER A 56 11.81 -17.17 -0.69
CA SER A 56 10.52 -16.54 -1.01
C SER A 56 10.50 -16.08 -2.46
N TYR A 57 10.28 -17.02 -3.38
CA TYR A 57 9.85 -16.69 -4.74
C TYR A 57 8.41 -17.17 -4.90
N SER A 58 7.55 -16.35 -5.49
CA SER A 58 6.16 -16.70 -5.78
C SER A 58 6.07 -18.01 -6.56
N THR A 59 5.06 -18.82 -6.24
CA THR A 59 4.83 -20.24 -6.58
C THR A 59 4.65 -20.56 -8.07
N ASN A 60 4.91 -19.62 -8.98
CA ASN A 60 4.76 -19.83 -10.43
C ASN A 60 6.10 -20.02 -11.14
N LEU A 61 6.51 -21.29 -11.25
CA LEU A 61 7.78 -21.73 -11.87
C LEU A 61 7.96 -21.25 -13.31
N ALA A 62 6.87 -20.89 -14.01
CA ALA A 62 6.93 -20.42 -15.39
C ALA A 62 7.62 -19.06 -15.56
N TYR A 63 7.72 -18.26 -14.49
CA TYR A 63 8.29 -16.90 -14.49
C TYR A 63 9.58 -16.81 -13.68
N THR A 64 10.03 -17.94 -13.14
CA THR A 64 11.19 -17.99 -12.26
C THR A 64 12.50 -17.96 -13.06
N PRO A 65 13.51 -17.17 -12.64
CA PRO A 65 14.83 -17.15 -13.24
C PRO A 65 15.44 -18.57 -13.31
N PRO A 66 16.02 -18.99 -14.45
CA PRO A 66 16.52 -20.35 -14.63
C PRO A 66 17.53 -20.81 -13.58
N GLU A 67 18.39 -19.90 -13.11
CA GLU A 67 19.39 -20.16 -12.08
C GLU A 67 18.79 -20.30 -10.68
N TYR A 68 17.66 -19.64 -10.41
CA TYR A 68 16.94 -19.79 -9.15
C TYR A 68 16.35 -21.20 -9.03
N LEU A 69 15.83 -21.77 -10.13
CA LEU A 69 15.34 -23.16 -10.16
C LEU A 69 16.42 -24.18 -9.81
N LYS A 70 17.69 -23.87 -10.10
CA LYS A 70 18.84 -24.75 -9.82
C LYS A 70 19.39 -24.55 -8.41
N THR A 71 19.47 -23.31 -7.95
CA THR A 71 20.25 -22.93 -6.74
C THR A 71 19.39 -22.54 -5.55
N GLY A 72 18.11 -22.20 -5.78
CA GLY A 72 17.22 -21.63 -4.77
C GLY A 72 17.69 -20.28 -4.24
N ARG A 73 18.50 -19.53 -5.01
CA ARG A 73 19.06 -18.25 -4.61
C ARG A 73 18.79 -17.19 -5.66
N VAL A 74 18.38 -16.00 -5.20
CA VAL A 74 18.21 -14.82 -6.04
C VAL A 74 19.58 -14.14 -6.19
N THR A 75 19.94 -13.78 -7.42
CA THR A 75 21.12 -12.96 -7.73
C THR A 75 20.69 -11.62 -8.31
N PRO A 76 21.59 -10.62 -8.46
CA PRO A 76 21.26 -9.37 -9.14
C PRO A 76 20.74 -9.60 -10.57
N GLU A 77 21.29 -10.60 -11.27
CA GLU A 77 20.87 -11.00 -12.62
C GLU A 77 19.48 -11.65 -12.60
N SER A 78 19.10 -12.33 -11.52
CA SER A 78 17.73 -12.83 -11.33
C SER A 78 16.73 -11.67 -11.28
N VAL A 79 17.08 -10.54 -10.65
CA VAL A 79 16.24 -9.32 -10.64
C VAL A 79 16.07 -8.78 -12.06
N MET A 80 17.11 -8.81 -12.89
CA MET A 80 17.04 -8.36 -14.29
C MET A 80 16.13 -9.26 -15.12
N TYR A 81 16.15 -10.57 -14.88
CA TYR A 81 15.21 -11.51 -15.51
C TYR A 81 13.76 -11.18 -15.15
N SER A 82 13.48 -10.95 -13.86
CA SER A 82 12.17 -10.53 -13.39
C SER A 82 11.74 -9.16 -13.93
N PHE A 83 12.67 -8.23 -14.13
CA PHE A 83 12.37 -6.97 -14.82
C PHE A 83 11.95 -7.23 -16.28
N GLY A 84 12.60 -8.18 -16.95
CA GLY A 84 12.22 -8.63 -18.30
C GLY A 84 10.78 -9.14 -18.37
N THR A 85 10.30 -9.87 -17.35
CA THR A 85 8.90 -10.33 -17.30
C THR A 85 7.93 -9.16 -17.16
N ILE A 86 8.26 -8.14 -16.36
CA ILE A 86 7.47 -6.89 -16.27
C ILE A 86 7.42 -6.17 -17.62
N LEU A 87 8.52 -6.11 -18.37
CA LEU A 87 8.50 -5.51 -19.70
C LEU A 87 7.55 -6.26 -20.66
N LEU A 88 7.50 -7.59 -20.60
CA LEU A 88 6.52 -8.38 -21.37
C LEU A 88 5.08 -8.07 -20.97
N ASP A 89 4.81 -7.95 -19.67
CA ASP A 89 3.49 -7.58 -19.14
C ASP A 89 3.07 -6.19 -19.66
N LEU A 90 4.00 -5.23 -19.65
CA LEU A 90 3.78 -3.88 -20.15
C LEU A 90 3.57 -3.86 -21.67
N LEU A 91 4.32 -4.64 -22.44
CA LEU A 91 4.18 -4.70 -23.91
C LEU A 91 2.87 -5.34 -24.32
N SER A 92 2.53 -6.48 -23.70
CA SER A 92 1.42 -7.34 -24.14
C SER A 92 0.10 -7.09 -23.44
N GLY A 93 0.12 -6.39 -22.30
CA GLY A 93 -1.06 -6.26 -21.43
C GLY A 93 -1.49 -7.58 -20.80
N LYS A 94 -0.65 -8.62 -20.87
CA LYS A 94 -0.95 -10.00 -20.43
C LYS A 94 0.24 -10.55 -19.66
N HIS A 95 -0.04 -11.41 -18.68
CA HIS A 95 1.00 -12.15 -17.98
C HIS A 95 1.36 -13.40 -18.79
N ILE A 96 2.40 -13.31 -19.63
CA ILE A 96 2.83 -14.35 -20.57
C ILE A 96 4.15 -14.97 -20.09
N PRO A 97 4.28 -16.31 -20.03
CA PRO A 97 5.54 -16.96 -19.71
C PRO A 97 6.68 -16.54 -20.66
N PRO A 98 7.88 -16.23 -20.15
CA PRO A 98 9.02 -15.81 -20.97
C PRO A 98 9.36 -16.75 -22.12
N SER A 99 9.23 -18.07 -21.93
CA SER A 99 9.50 -19.05 -22.99
C SER A 99 8.63 -18.80 -24.24
N HIS A 100 7.34 -18.58 -24.05
CA HIS A 100 6.40 -18.29 -25.14
C HIS A 100 6.75 -16.96 -25.80
N ALA A 101 7.00 -15.92 -25.01
CA ALA A 101 7.33 -14.60 -25.55
C ALA A 101 8.65 -14.59 -26.34
N LEU A 102 9.68 -15.29 -25.86
CA LEU A 102 10.96 -15.41 -26.55
C LEU A 102 10.84 -16.11 -27.91
N ASP A 103 9.99 -17.13 -28.01
CA ASP A 103 9.72 -17.80 -29.29
C ASP A 103 9.05 -16.84 -30.29
N MET A 104 8.10 -16.03 -29.83
CA MET A 104 7.45 -14.99 -30.66
C MET A 104 8.45 -13.92 -31.14
N ILE A 105 9.34 -13.47 -30.23
CA ILE A 105 10.37 -12.47 -30.53
C ILE A 105 11.38 -13.02 -31.54
N ARG A 106 11.85 -14.26 -31.36
CA ARG A 106 12.79 -14.93 -32.28
C ARG A 106 12.17 -15.17 -33.66
N GLY A 107 10.86 -15.41 -33.72
CA GLY A 107 10.09 -15.48 -34.96
C GLY A 107 9.95 -14.14 -35.70
N LYS A 108 10.58 -13.06 -35.20
CA LYS A 108 10.52 -11.68 -35.73
C LYS A 108 9.11 -11.09 -35.82
N ASN A 109 8.18 -11.61 -35.03
CA ASN A 109 6.79 -11.16 -35.05
C ASN A 109 6.46 -10.33 -33.82
N ASN A 110 7.27 -9.29 -33.58
CA ASN A 110 7.17 -8.41 -32.40
C ASN A 110 5.78 -7.78 -32.26
N MET A 111 5.07 -7.58 -33.38
CA MET A 111 3.71 -7.03 -33.40
C MET A 111 2.68 -7.94 -32.73
N LEU A 112 2.87 -9.26 -32.76
CA LEU A 112 1.96 -10.19 -32.08
C LEU A 112 2.07 -10.13 -30.55
N LEU A 113 3.20 -9.63 -30.03
CA LEU A 113 3.40 -9.44 -28.60
C LEU A 113 2.69 -8.18 -28.11
N MET A 114 2.41 -7.21 -28.97
CA MET A 114 1.85 -5.92 -28.56
C MET A 114 0.39 -6.06 -28.14
N ASP A 115 0.03 -5.35 -27.07
CA ASP A 115 -1.33 -5.31 -26.57
C ASP A 115 -2.32 -4.78 -27.63
N SER A 116 -3.34 -5.58 -27.93
CA SER A 116 -4.41 -5.23 -28.86
C SER A 116 -5.17 -3.97 -28.45
N HIS A 117 -5.26 -3.66 -27.15
CA HIS A 117 -5.94 -2.46 -26.64
C HIS A 117 -5.18 -1.16 -26.92
N LEU A 118 -3.92 -1.24 -27.38
CA LEU A 118 -3.22 -0.05 -27.87
C LEU A 118 -3.76 0.41 -29.23
N GLU A 119 -4.51 -0.43 -29.96
CA GLU A 119 -5.11 -0.08 -31.26
C GLU A 119 -4.08 0.50 -32.26
N GLY A 120 -2.82 0.06 -32.18
CA GLY A 120 -1.73 0.58 -33.00
C GLY A 120 -1.22 1.97 -32.62
N LYS A 121 -1.70 2.56 -31.51
CA LYS A 121 -1.28 3.88 -30.99
C LYS A 121 0.03 3.78 -30.19
N PHE A 122 1.10 3.32 -30.83
CA PHE A 122 2.46 3.28 -30.29
C PHE A 122 3.48 3.45 -31.41
N SER A 123 4.69 3.93 -31.09
CA SER A 123 5.80 3.95 -32.06
C SER A 123 6.41 2.55 -32.18
N THR A 124 6.56 2.09 -33.43
CA THR A 124 7.21 0.81 -33.73
C THR A 124 8.68 0.81 -33.31
N GLU A 125 9.35 1.96 -33.41
CA GLU A 125 10.74 2.16 -33.02
C GLU A 125 10.89 2.01 -31.50
N GLU A 126 10.07 2.72 -30.72
CA GLU A 126 10.05 2.60 -29.26
C GLU A 126 9.73 1.17 -28.81
N ALA A 127 8.69 0.57 -29.41
CA ALA A 127 8.30 -0.81 -29.11
C ALA A 127 9.45 -1.78 -29.39
N THR A 128 10.18 -1.60 -30.50
CA THR A 128 11.34 -2.44 -30.84
C THR A 128 12.45 -2.31 -29.80
N VAL A 129 12.73 -1.10 -29.31
CA VAL A 129 13.73 -0.89 -28.24
C VAL A 129 13.32 -1.65 -26.97
N VAL A 130 12.06 -1.53 -26.54
CA VAL A 130 11.57 -2.20 -25.32
C VAL A 130 11.52 -3.73 -25.48
N VAL A 131 11.12 -4.23 -26.65
CA VAL A 131 11.16 -5.67 -26.97
C VAL A 131 12.58 -6.22 -26.90
N ASN A 132 13.55 -5.51 -27.48
CA ASN A 132 14.95 -5.91 -27.43
C ASN A 132 15.50 -5.89 -26.00
N LEU A 133 15.12 -4.89 -25.19
CA LEU A 133 15.49 -4.83 -23.78
C LEU A 133 14.89 -6.00 -23.00
N ALA A 134 13.61 -6.31 -23.22
CA ALA A 134 12.96 -7.48 -22.62
C ALA A 134 13.68 -8.78 -23.01
N PHE A 135 14.04 -8.92 -24.29
CA PHE A 135 14.82 -10.06 -24.79
C PHE A 135 16.19 -10.18 -24.10
N GLN A 136 16.92 -9.09 -23.91
CA GLN A 136 18.21 -9.10 -23.20
C GLN A 136 18.06 -9.46 -21.72
N CYS A 137 17.04 -8.92 -21.03
CA CYS A 137 16.73 -9.27 -19.65
C CYS A 137 16.42 -10.76 -19.47
N LEU A 138 15.76 -11.37 -20.46
CA LEU A 138 15.29 -12.75 -20.42
C LEU A 138 16.31 -13.76 -20.99
N GLN A 139 17.58 -13.38 -21.18
CA GLN A 139 18.61 -14.33 -21.58
C GLN A 139 18.76 -15.45 -20.54
N TYR A 140 18.98 -16.67 -21.05
CA TYR A 140 19.14 -17.85 -20.22
C TYR A 140 20.39 -17.74 -19.33
N GLU A 141 21.51 -17.32 -19.92
CA GLU A 141 22.78 -17.12 -19.21
C GLU A 141 22.74 -15.81 -18.41
N PRO A 142 22.87 -15.83 -17.06
CA PRO A 142 22.75 -14.63 -16.23
C PRO A 142 23.69 -13.49 -16.62
N ARG A 143 24.91 -13.82 -17.05
CA ARG A 143 25.95 -12.87 -17.46
C ARG A 143 25.64 -12.09 -18.76
N GLU A 144 24.67 -12.55 -19.54
CA GLU A 144 24.25 -11.89 -20.79
C GLU A 144 23.16 -10.84 -20.56
N ARG A 145 22.62 -10.79 -19.34
CA ARG A 145 21.58 -9.83 -18.95
C ARG A 145 22.20 -8.45 -18.68
N PRO A 146 21.47 -7.36 -18.98
CA PRO A 146 21.94 -5.99 -18.75
C PRO A 146 22.08 -5.68 -17.26
N LYS A 147 22.82 -4.63 -16.90
CA LYS A 147 22.84 -4.09 -15.54
C LYS A 147 21.72 -3.06 -15.34
N THR A 148 21.40 -2.74 -14.09
CA THR A 148 20.39 -1.72 -13.73
C THR A 148 20.61 -0.40 -14.47
N LYS A 149 21.86 0.06 -14.51
CA LYS A 149 22.25 1.29 -15.22
C LYS A 149 21.99 1.24 -16.72
N ASP A 150 22.14 0.06 -17.34
CA ASP A 150 21.83 -0.12 -18.77
C ASP A 150 20.32 -0.01 -19.03
N LEU A 151 19.49 -0.49 -18.09
CA LEU A 151 18.03 -0.33 -18.15
C LEU A 151 17.64 1.15 -18.16
N VAL A 152 18.18 1.92 -17.21
CA VAL A 152 17.92 3.37 -17.09
C VAL A 152 18.36 4.10 -18.36
N ASN A 153 19.59 3.85 -18.82
CA ASN A 153 20.12 4.47 -20.04
C ASN A 153 19.30 4.15 -21.29
N THR A 154 18.72 2.94 -21.37
CA THR A 154 17.90 2.51 -22.50
C THR A 154 16.49 3.12 -22.44
N LEU A 155 15.91 3.26 -21.24
CA LEU A 155 14.52 3.70 -21.05
C LEU A 155 14.37 5.21 -20.90
N ALA A 156 15.40 5.93 -20.44
CA ALA A 156 15.36 7.38 -20.25
C ALA A 156 15.02 8.14 -21.55
N PRO A 157 15.63 7.83 -22.72
CA PRO A 157 15.32 8.53 -23.97
C PRO A 157 13.88 8.29 -24.48
N LEU A 158 13.23 7.22 -24.01
CA LEU A 158 11.84 6.89 -24.39
C LEU A 158 10.80 7.68 -23.59
N GLN A 159 11.21 8.49 -22.60
CA GLN A 159 10.31 9.33 -21.83
C GLN A 159 9.96 10.61 -22.60
N ILE A 160 8.99 10.54 -23.51
CA ILE A 160 8.65 11.65 -24.43
C ILE A 160 7.78 12.74 -23.77
N ARG A 161 7.07 12.41 -22.68
CA ARG A 161 6.11 13.32 -22.00
C ARG A 161 6.50 13.60 -20.55
N GLN A 162 7.78 13.82 -20.26
CA GLN A 162 8.25 14.07 -18.87
C GLN A 162 7.57 15.27 -18.22
N ASP A 163 7.19 16.26 -19.02
CA ASP A 163 6.49 17.49 -18.63
C ASP A 163 5.04 17.25 -18.19
N VAL A 164 4.41 16.14 -18.60
CA VAL A 164 3.03 15.82 -18.26
C VAL A 164 2.98 15.00 -16.98
N PRO A 165 2.33 15.49 -15.90
CA PRO A 165 2.19 14.74 -14.65
C PRO A 165 1.46 13.42 -14.83
N SER A 166 1.78 12.42 -14.00
CA SER A 166 1.22 11.07 -14.17
C SER A 166 -0.28 10.99 -13.97
N HIS A 167 -0.85 11.71 -12.99
CA HIS A 167 -2.31 11.81 -12.81
C HIS A 167 -3.03 12.31 -14.07
N VAL A 168 -2.45 13.28 -14.79
CA VAL A 168 -3.01 13.76 -16.07
C VAL A 168 -2.99 12.66 -17.13
N MET A 169 -1.87 11.92 -17.22
CA MET A 169 -1.73 10.81 -18.16
C MET A 169 -2.66 9.63 -17.86
N LEU A 170 -3.02 9.43 -16.60
CA LEU A 170 -3.94 8.40 -16.13
C LEU A 170 -5.41 8.86 -16.16
N GLY A 171 -5.68 10.14 -16.43
CA GLY A 171 -7.03 10.70 -16.35
C GLY A 171 -7.58 10.74 -14.92
N ILE A 172 -6.69 10.73 -13.91
CA ILE A 172 -7.08 10.90 -12.51
C ILE A 172 -7.42 12.36 -12.31
N ALA A 173 -8.69 12.64 -12.03
CA ALA A 173 -9.11 13.95 -11.59
C ALA A 173 -8.47 14.21 -10.22
N LYS A 174 -7.47 15.11 -10.16
CA LYS A 174 -7.12 15.71 -8.89
C LYS A 174 -8.35 16.47 -8.43
N HIS A 175 -8.88 16.14 -7.26
CA HIS A 175 -9.63 17.14 -6.52
C HIS A 175 -8.69 18.33 -6.38
N GLU A 176 -8.96 19.41 -7.11
CA GLU A 176 -8.28 20.67 -6.86
C GLU A 176 -8.33 20.90 -5.35
N GLU A 177 -7.16 21.10 -4.74
CA GLU A 177 -7.08 21.70 -3.41
C GLU A 177 -7.92 22.97 -3.49
N MET A 178 -9.16 22.91 -3.01
CA MET A 178 -10.00 24.09 -2.91
C MET A 178 -9.20 25.10 -2.10
N PRO A 179 -9.17 26.39 -2.52
CA PRO A 179 -8.46 27.42 -1.80
C PRO A 179 -8.79 27.34 -0.31
N GLN A 180 -7.75 27.32 0.52
CA GLN A 180 -7.92 27.34 1.97
C GLN A 180 -8.76 28.57 2.37
N THR A 181 -9.75 28.31 3.24
CA THR A 181 -10.63 29.22 4.03
C THR A 181 -11.99 29.61 3.42
N PRO A 182 -13.08 29.71 4.23
CA PRO A 182 -13.15 29.76 5.70
C PRO A 182 -13.29 28.38 6.34
N GLN A 183 -12.75 28.24 7.56
CA GLN A 183 -12.84 27.01 8.36
C GLN A 183 -14.29 26.52 8.39
N ARG A 184 -14.52 25.38 7.71
CA ARG A 184 -15.76 24.62 7.85
C ARG A 184 -15.88 24.24 9.32
N PRO A 185 -17.07 24.33 9.95
CA PRO A 185 -17.21 23.95 11.35
C PRO A 185 -16.91 22.45 11.47
N LEU A 186 -15.77 22.13 12.11
CA LEU A 186 -15.39 20.76 12.39
C LEU A 186 -16.32 20.20 13.48
N SER A 187 -16.46 18.87 13.52
CA SER A 187 -17.10 18.22 14.67
C SER A 187 -16.24 18.41 15.93
N GLN A 188 -16.81 18.12 17.11
CA GLN A 188 -16.02 18.12 18.36
C GLN A 188 -14.77 17.23 18.26
N MET A 189 -14.86 16.10 17.54
CA MET A 189 -13.73 15.22 17.28
C MET A 189 -12.71 15.88 16.34
N GLY A 190 -13.17 16.50 15.26
CA GLY A 190 -12.29 17.21 14.33
C GLY A 190 -11.57 18.40 14.94
N GLU A 191 -12.24 19.20 15.78
CA GLU A 191 -11.62 20.30 16.51
C GLU A 191 -10.57 19.79 17.51
N ALA A 192 -10.85 18.70 18.22
CA ALA A 192 -9.91 18.08 19.15
C ALA A 192 -8.67 17.54 18.41
N CYS A 193 -8.85 16.92 17.25
CA CYS A 193 -7.74 16.40 16.42
C CYS A 193 -6.89 17.53 15.83
N LEU A 194 -7.53 18.59 15.31
CA LEU A 194 -6.83 19.77 14.78
C LEU A 194 -5.95 20.43 15.86
N ARG A 195 -6.42 20.48 17.11
CA ARG A 195 -5.67 21.05 18.24
C ARG A 195 -4.70 20.06 18.88
N MET A 196 -4.68 18.81 18.42
CA MET A 196 -3.98 17.69 19.06
C MET A 196 -4.32 17.53 20.55
N ASP A 197 -5.57 17.85 20.93
CA ASP A 197 -6.04 17.71 22.30
C ASP A 197 -6.41 16.25 22.58
N LEU A 198 -5.39 15.46 22.95
CA LEU A 198 -5.55 14.04 23.27
C LEU A 198 -6.52 13.81 24.45
N THR A 199 -6.72 14.79 25.32
CA THR A 199 -7.66 14.68 26.45
C THR A 199 -9.11 14.82 25.96
N ALA A 200 -9.36 15.76 25.05
CA ALA A 200 -10.67 15.89 24.41
C ALA A 200 -10.99 14.65 23.55
N ILE A 201 -10.03 14.15 22.77
CA ILE A 201 -10.18 12.91 21.98
C ILE A 201 -10.51 11.73 22.91
N HIS A 202 -9.80 11.60 24.04
CA HIS A 202 -10.09 10.57 25.05
C HIS A 202 -11.54 10.62 25.54
N GLN A 203 -12.01 11.81 25.92
CA GLN A 203 -13.38 12.00 26.41
C GLN A 203 -14.42 11.62 25.36
N ILE A 204 -14.18 11.97 24.09
CA ILE A 204 -15.06 11.63 22.97
C ILE A 204 -15.09 10.10 22.78
N LEU A 205 -13.95 9.42 22.74
CA LEU A 205 -13.87 7.95 22.57
C LEU A 205 -14.47 7.17 23.76
N VAL A 206 -14.41 7.72 24.97
CA VAL A 206 -15.11 7.15 26.14
C VAL A 206 -16.62 7.24 25.96
N THR A 207 -17.11 8.38 25.47
CA THR A 207 -18.55 8.68 25.34
C THR A 207 -19.19 8.01 24.12
N ALA A 208 -18.42 7.78 23.04
CA ALA A 208 -18.87 7.11 21.83
C ALA A 208 -19.24 5.62 22.05
N HIS A 209 -18.78 5.01 23.15
CA HIS A 209 -18.94 3.59 23.45
C HIS A 209 -18.51 2.71 22.27
N TYR A 210 -19.38 1.83 21.76
CA TYR A 210 -19.14 0.96 20.60
C TYR A 210 -20.24 1.18 19.54
N LYS A 211 -20.79 2.40 19.46
CA LYS A 211 -21.92 2.70 18.58
C LYS A 211 -21.61 2.50 17.09
N ASP A 212 -20.33 2.61 16.74
CA ASP A 212 -19.84 2.44 15.36
C ASP A 212 -19.43 1.00 15.03
N ASP A 213 -19.40 0.10 16.02
CA ASP A 213 -19.24 -1.34 15.80
C ASP A 213 -20.60 -1.92 15.38
N ALA A 214 -21.14 -1.47 14.23
CA ALA A 214 -22.42 -1.94 13.72
C ALA A 214 -22.25 -3.30 13.03
N GLY A 215 -22.80 -4.36 13.63
CA GLY A 215 -23.09 -5.62 12.92
C GLY A 215 -22.51 -6.93 13.47
N ASN A 216 -21.95 -7.01 14.68
CA ASN A 216 -21.42 -8.29 15.19
C ASN A 216 -21.87 -8.69 16.62
N ASN A 217 -22.98 -8.15 17.11
CA ASN A 217 -23.49 -8.44 18.46
C ASN A 217 -24.79 -9.27 18.49
N GLU A 218 -25.10 -10.02 17.44
CA GLU A 218 -25.99 -11.18 17.57
C GLU A 218 -25.15 -12.45 17.48
N LEU A 219 -24.45 -12.75 18.58
CA LEU A 219 -23.88 -14.07 18.80
C LEU A 219 -25.05 -15.04 18.90
N SER A 220 -25.21 -15.88 17.88
CA SER A 220 -26.16 -16.98 17.91
C SER A 220 -25.87 -17.89 19.12
N PHE A 221 -26.92 -18.50 19.67
CA PHE A 221 -26.94 -19.23 20.95
C PHE A 221 -25.95 -20.43 21.07
N GLN A 222 -25.06 -20.64 20.09
CA GLN A 222 -24.09 -21.74 20.01
C GLN A 222 -22.63 -21.37 20.34
N GLU A 223 -22.27 -20.11 20.56
CA GLU A 223 -20.85 -19.66 20.61
C GLU A 223 -20.36 -19.13 21.97
N TRP A 224 -20.47 -19.93 23.04
CA TRP A 224 -19.92 -19.58 24.37
C TRP A 224 -18.69 -20.41 24.74
N THR A 225 -17.64 -20.36 23.91
CA THR A 225 -16.34 -20.99 24.23
C THR A 225 -15.61 -20.21 25.32
N GLN A 226 -14.74 -20.88 26.10
CA GLN A 226 -13.92 -20.22 27.14
C GLN A 226 -13.06 -19.09 26.56
N GLN A 227 -12.49 -19.32 25.37
CA GLN A 227 -11.68 -18.34 24.66
C GLN A 227 -12.46 -17.06 24.30
N MET A 228 -13.73 -17.18 23.90
CA MET A 228 -14.58 -16.02 23.62
C MET A 228 -14.83 -15.19 24.89
N ARG A 229 -15.07 -15.86 26.03
CA ARG A 229 -15.22 -15.19 27.34
C ARG A 229 -13.96 -14.44 27.72
N ASP A 230 -12.81 -15.10 27.64
CA ASP A 230 -11.52 -14.51 28.01
C ASP A 230 -11.20 -13.28 27.14
N THR A 231 -11.56 -13.34 25.84
CA THR A 231 -11.41 -12.24 24.89
C THR A 231 -12.31 -11.05 25.26
N LEU A 232 -13.59 -11.29 25.55
CA LEU A 232 -14.52 -10.25 26.00
C LEU A 232 -14.13 -9.65 27.35
N GLU A 233 -13.58 -10.46 28.26
CA GLU A 233 -13.04 -10.01 29.54
C GLU A 233 -11.79 -9.13 29.37
N ALA A 234 -10.89 -9.47 28.46
CA ALA A 234 -9.73 -8.65 28.12
C ALA A 234 -10.14 -7.28 27.59
N ARG A 235 -11.12 -7.23 26.67
CA ARG A 235 -11.72 -5.98 26.18
C ARG A 235 -12.32 -5.15 27.32
N LYS A 236 -13.08 -5.80 28.22
CA LYS A 236 -13.69 -5.14 29.38
C LYS A 236 -12.65 -4.55 30.33
N ARG A 237 -11.57 -5.29 30.63
CA ARG A 237 -10.44 -4.79 31.43
C ARG A 237 -9.76 -3.60 30.76
N GLY A 238 -9.54 -3.69 29.45
CA GLY A 238 -8.99 -2.60 28.64
C GLY A 238 -9.86 -1.34 28.69
N ASP A 239 -11.18 -1.48 28.59
CA ASP A 239 -12.11 -0.34 28.69
C ASP A 239 -12.12 0.32 30.07
N TYR A 240 -11.96 -0.45 31.16
CA TYR A 240 -11.81 0.12 32.50
C TYR A 240 -10.50 0.90 32.63
N ALA A 241 -9.38 0.30 32.22
CA ALA A 241 -8.07 0.96 32.26
C ALA A 241 -8.04 2.22 31.38
N PHE A 242 -8.66 2.15 30.19
CA PHE A 242 -8.79 3.29 29.28
C PHE A 242 -9.55 4.44 29.95
N ARG A 243 -10.68 4.16 30.62
CA ARG A 243 -11.45 5.19 31.34
C ARG A 243 -10.69 5.80 32.51
N ASP A 244 -9.93 4.98 33.23
CA ASP A 244 -9.13 5.41 34.38
C ASP A 244 -7.80 6.09 33.98
N LYS A 245 -7.55 6.23 32.66
CA LYS A 245 -6.33 6.81 32.10
C LYS A 245 -5.06 6.01 32.43
N ASP A 246 -5.20 4.74 32.78
CA ASP A 246 -4.08 3.78 32.80
C ASP A 246 -3.84 3.24 31.38
N PHE A 247 -3.18 4.07 30.56
CA PHE A 247 -3.00 3.79 29.14
C PHE A 247 -2.09 2.59 28.87
N LYS A 248 -1.14 2.28 29.76
CA LYS A 248 -0.25 1.12 29.60
C LYS A 248 -1.01 -0.18 29.81
N THR A 249 -1.79 -0.25 30.89
CA THR A 249 -2.64 -1.42 31.15
C THR A 249 -3.73 -1.56 30.09
N ALA A 250 -4.28 -0.46 29.59
CA ALA A 250 -5.22 -0.46 28.48
C ALA A 250 -4.59 -1.04 27.20
N ILE A 251 -3.35 -0.66 26.87
CA ILE A 251 -2.61 -1.23 25.72
C ILE A 251 -2.46 -2.75 25.87
N ASP A 252 -2.02 -3.23 27.03
CA ASP A 252 -1.80 -4.67 27.26
C ASP A 252 -3.11 -5.46 27.12
N CYS A 253 -4.21 -4.94 27.69
CA CYS A 253 -5.52 -5.59 27.62
C CYS A 253 -6.10 -5.58 26.20
N TYR A 254 -5.96 -4.47 25.46
CA TYR A 254 -6.41 -4.39 24.08
C TYR A 254 -5.55 -5.23 23.14
N SER A 255 -4.25 -5.37 23.39
CA SER A 255 -3.39 -6.29 22.65
C SER A 255 -3.79 -7.74 22.85
N GLN A 256 -4.10 -8.15 24.09
CA GLN A 256 -4.68 -9.48 24.35
C GLN A 256 -5.98 -9.73 23.55
N PHE A 257 -6.86 -8.72 23.44
CA PHE A 257 -8.07 -8.83 22.64
C PHE A 257 -7.78 -8.98 21.13
N ILE A 258 -6.84 -8.20 20.60
CA ILE A 258 -6.52 -8.16 19.17
C ILE A 258 -5.71 -9.40 18.73
N ASP A 259 -4.71 -9.80 19.50
CA ASP A 259 -3.80 -10.90 19.16
C ASP A 259 -4.50 -12.25 19.11
N VAL A 260 -5.56 -12.43 19.92
CA VAL A 260 -6.40 -13.64 19.90
C VAL A 260 -7.20 -13.75 18.60
N GLY A 261 -7.45 -12.62 17.91
CA GLY A 261 -7.98 -12.59 16.54
C GLY A 261 -9.40 -13.13 16.36
N THR A 262 -10.12 -13.42 17.46
CA THR A 262 -11.47 -14.01 17.41
C THR A 262 -12.54 -12.97 17.08
N MET A 263 -12.31 -11.70 17.40
CA MET A 263 -13.22 -10.59 17.08
C MET A 263 -12.43 -9.37 16.61
N ALA A 264 -12.90 -8.72 15.55
CA ALA A 264 -12.39 -7.42 15.11
C ALA A 264 -13.25 -6.30 15.70
N SER A 265 -12.60 -5.30 16.32
CA SER A 265 -13.29 -4.10 16.81
C SER A 265 -12.49 -2.85 16.41
N PRO A 266 -13.03 -2.01 15.50
CA PRO A 266 -12.37 -0.77 15.11
C PRO A 266 -12.33 0.23 16.27
N THR A 267 -13.32 0.20 17.17
CA THR A 267 -13.29 1.00 18.41
C THR A 267 -12.12 0.63 19.32
N VAL A 268 -11.84 -0.68 19.52
CA VAL A 268 -10.70 -1.12 20.34
C VAL A 268 -9.39 -0.62 19.75
N LEU A 269 -9.24 -0.70 18.42
CA LEU A 269 -8.06 -0.18 17.70
C LEU A 269 -7.92 1.33 17.85
N ALA A 270 -9.01 2.11 17.70
CA ALA A 270 -8.96 3.56 17.90
C ALA A 270 -8.59 3.94 19.34
N ARG A 271 -9.10 3.22 20.35
CA ARG A 271 -8.73 3.46 21.76
C ARG A 271 -7.28 3.10 22.05
N ARG A 272 -6.80 1.95 21.55
CA ARG A 272 -5.39 1.55 21.71
C ARG A 272 -4.45 2.50 20.97
N SER A 273 -4.84 2.97 19.79
CA SER A 273 -4.16 4.04 19.05
C SER A 273 -3.99 5.30 19.90
N LEU A 274 -5.07 5.77 20.56
CA LEU A 274 -4.97 6.92 21.46
C LEU A 274 -4.04 6.66 22.66
N CYS A 275 -4.11 5.47 23.27
CA CYS A 275 -3.18 5.10 24.33
C CYS A 275 -1.73 5.18 23.88
N TYR A 276 -1.43 4.72 22.66
CA TYR A 276 -0.09 4.84 22.09
C TYR A 276 0.33 6.30 21.89
N LEU A 277 -0.56 7.18 21.41
CA LEU A 277 -0.27 8.62 21.29
C LEU A 277 0.05 9.28 22.65
N LEU A 278 -0.69 8.88 23.69
CA LEU A 278 -0.51 9.35 25.08
C LEU A 278 0.74 8.76 25.75
N CYS A 279 1.21 7.61 25.29
CA CYS A 279 2.47 6.97 25.70
C CYS A 279 3.66 7.32 24.78
N ASP A 280 3.49 8.30 23.88
CA ASP A 280 4.50 8.78 22.93
C ASP A 280 5.03 7.70 21.96
N GLN A 281 4.13 6.87 21.44
CA GLN A 281 4.40 5.83 20.45
C GLN A 281 3.59 6.05 19.16
N PRO A 282 3.88 7.13 18.40
CA PRO A 282 3.06 7.53 17.27
C PRO A 282 3.04 6.53 16.10
N ASP A 283 4.13 5.79 15.85
CA ASP A 283 4.15 4.72 14.84
C ASP A 283 3.16 3.59 15.13
N ALA A 284 3.06 3.19 16.41
CA ALA A 284 2.12 2.16 16.84
C ALA A 284 0.68 2.66 16.76
N ALA A 285 0.46 3.93 17.12
CA ALA A 285 -0.82 4.59 16.98
C ALA A 285 -1.31 4.65 15.52
N LEU A 286 -0.42 5.00 14.58
CA LEU A 286 -0.74 5.08 13.16
C LEU A 286 -1.15 3.70 12.61
N ARG A 287 -0.40 2.64 12.95
CA ARG A 287 -0.74 1.27 12.53
C ARG A 287 -2.14 0.85 12.99
N ASP A 288 -2.48 1.13 14.25
CA ASP A 288 -3.81 0.80 14.79
C ASP A 288 -4.92 1.59 14.10
N ALA A 289 -4.69 2.87 13.80
CA ALA A 289 -5.66 3.72 13.11
C ALA A 289 -5.88 3.28 11.65
N MET A 290 -4.82 2.88 10.94
CA MET A 290 -4.92 2.28 9.60
C MET A 290 -5.63 0.92 9.64
N GLN A 291 -5.35 0.09 10.65
CA GLN A 291 -6.05 -1.19 10.80
C GLN A 291 -7.55 -1.00 11.08
N ALA A 292 -7.93 0.04 11.83
CA ALA A 292 -9.34 0.39 12.03
C ALA A 292 -10.03 0.78 10.72
N GLN A 293 -9.34 1.53 9.85
CA GLN A 293 -9.82 1.86 8.50
C GLN A 293 -10.00 0.61 7.63
N CYS A 294 -9.10 -0.37 7.72
CA CYS A 294 -9.26 -1.65 7.00
C CYS A 294 -10.53 -2.42 7.41
N ILE A 295 -11.00 -2.25 8.65
CA ILE A 295 -12.24 -2.89 9.14
C ILE A 295 -13.48 -2.10 8.67
N ILE A 296 -13.46 -0.77 8.80
CA ILE A 296 -14.52 0.11 8.31
C ILE A 296 -13.91 1.23 7.47
N ALA A 297 -13.97 1.06 6.15
CA ALA A 297 -13.32 1.96 5.18
C ALA A 297 -13.82 3.41 5.26
N ASP A 298 -15.11 3.62 5.52
CA ASP A 298 -15.75 4.95 5.58
C ASP A 298 -15.91 5.45 7.04
N TRP A 299 -15.11 4.98 8.00
CA TRP A 299 -15.23 5.40 9.42
C TRP A 299 -14.40 6.64 9.74
N PRO A 300 -15.02 7.81 10.01
CA PRO A 300 -14.27 9.07 10.15
C PRO A 300 -13.27 9.07 11.31
N THR A 301 -13.58 8.39 12.42
CA THR A 301 -12.69 8.30 13.58
C THR A 301 -11.34 7.67 13.23
N ALA A 302 -11.30 6.71 12.30
CA ALA A 302 -10.02 6.11 11.87
C ALA A 302 -9.11 7.16 11.22
N PHE A 303 -9.65 7.98 10.33
CA PHE A 303 -8.91 9.06 9.65
C PHE A 303 -8.48 10.16 10.62
N TYR A 304 -9.35 10.55 11.57
CA TYR A 304 -8.97 11.48 12.64
C TYR A 304 -7.79 10.97 13.47
N MET A 305 -7.79 9.68 13.84
CA MET A 305 -6.69 9.09 14.59
C MET A 305 -5.40 9.02 13.75
N GLN A 306 -5.49 8.75 12.44
CA GLN A 306 -4.33 8.80 11.53
C GLN A 306 -3.76 10.22 11.43
N SER A 307 -4.62 11.24 11.32
CA SER A 307 -4.22 12.65 11.28
C SER A 307 -3.36 13.03 12.50
N VAL A 308 -3.81 12.69 13.71
CA VAL A 308 -3.07 13.02 14.95
C VAL A 308 -1.76 12.24 15.04
N ALA A 309 -1.74 10.98 14.61
CA ALA A 309 -0.51 10.16 14.62
C ALA A 309 0.52 10.69 13.61
N LEU A 310 0.11 11.03 12.39
CA LEU A 310 0.96 11.62 11.35
C LEU A 310 1.49 12.99 11.78
N ALA A 311 0.67 13.81 12.44
CA ALA A 311 1.10 15.09 12.97
C ALA A 311 2.21 14.94 14.02
N LYS A 312 2.14 13.90 14.87
CA LYS A 312 3.21 13.55 15.83
C LYS A 312 4.47 12.97 15.17
N LEU A 313 4.38 12.50 13.93
CA LEU A 313 5.52 12.00 13.14
C LEU A 313 6.12 13.09 12.23
N ASP A 314 5.76 14.36 12.43
CA ASP A 314 6.17 15.51 11.60
C ASP A 314 5.72 15.40 10.12
N MET A 315 4.74 14.54 9.81
CA MET A 315 4.15 14.35 8.48
C MET A 315 2.94 15.29 8.30
N HIS A 316 3.17 16.61 8.38
CA HIS A 316 2.10 17.61 8.49
C HIS A 316 1.15 17.68 7.29
N LYS A 317 1.64 17.41 6.07
CA LYS A 317 0.80 17.39 4.86
C LYS A 317 -0.21 16.26 4.96
N ASP A 318 0.28 15.03 5.12
CA ASP A 318 -0.54 13.82 5.23
C ASP A 318 -1.51 13.90 6.43
N ALA A 319 -1.08 14.50 7.54
CA ALA A 319 -1.94 14.76 8.69
C ALA A 319 -3.12 15.68 8.36
N THR A 320 -2.89 16.70 7.54
CA THR A 320 -3.92 17.65 7.10
C THR A 320 -4.88 16.98 6.12
N ASP A 321 -4.35 16.15 5.22
CA ASP A 321 -5.15 15.41 4.24
C ASP A 321 -6.09 14.41 4.93
N MET A 322 -5.58 13.67 5.93
CA MET A 322 -6.41 12.77 6.75
C MET A 322 -7.48 13.52 7.57
N LEU A 323 -7.17 14.72 8.08
CA LEU A 323 -8.15 15.55 8.81
C LEU A 323 -9.29 16.00 7.89
N ASN A 324 -8.95 16.42 6.67
CA ASN A 324 -9.93 16.86 5.68
C ASN A 324 -10.82 15.71 5.21
N GLU A 325 -10.23 14.53 4.95
CA GLU A 325 -10.97 13.34 4.55
C GLU A 325 -11.94 12.89 5.66
N ALA A 326 -11.51 12.89 6.92
CA ALA A 326 -12.36 12.58 8.06
C ALA A 326 -13.60 13.51 8.13
N ALA A 327 -13.39 14.81 7.95
CA ALA A 327 -14.47 15.79 7.97
C ALA A 327 -15.48 15.58 6.82
N LEU A 328 -15.01 15.22 5.62
CA LEU A 328 -15.85 14.88 4.47
C LEU A 328 -16.73 13.65 4.74
N LEU A 329 -16.14 12.60 5.33
CA LEU A 329 -16.86 11.36 5.66
C LEU A 329 -17.94 11.59 6.74
N GLU A 330 -17.67 12.40 7.76
CA GLU A 330 -18.69 12.77 8.76
C GLU A 330 -19.87 13.49 8.13
N GLU A 331 -19.61 14.44 7.23
CA GLU A 331 -20.66 15.18 6.53
C GLU A 331 -21.52 14.26 5.66
N LYS A 332 -20.88 13.36 4.89
CA LYS A 332 -21.56 12.35 4.08
C LYS A 332 -22.47 11.49 4.95
N ARG A 333 -22.01 11.08 6.15
CA ARG A 333 -22.79 10.28 7.12
C ARG A 333 -23.96 11.06 7.73
N GLN A 334 -23.80 12.36 7.98
CA GLN A 334 -24.89 13.22 8.48
C GLN A 334 -25.95 13.49 7.40
N ARG A 335 -25.54 13.66 6.14
CA ARG A 335 -26.45 13.85 5.00
C ARG A 335 -27.24 12.58 4.69
N SER A 336 -26.61 11.41 4.72
CA SER A 336 -27.29 10.13 4.49
C SER A 336 -28.27 9.78 5.62
N GLY A 337 -27.96 10.11 6.87
CA GLY A 337 -28.88 9.93 8.00
C GLY A 337 -30.11 10.86 7.98
N ARG A 338 -30.04 12.01 7.33
CA ARG A 338 -31.19 12.93 7.14
C ARG A 338 -32.11 12.54 5.98
N ALA A 339 -31.61 11.79 5.00
CA ALA A 339 -32.41 11.33 3.86
C ALA A 339 -33.29 10.10 4.19
N SER A 340 -33.05 9.46 5.33
CA SER A 340 -33.78 8.29 5.84
C SER A 340 -34.73 8.59 7.01
N SER A 341 -34.98 9.88 7.30
CA SER A 341 -35.84 10.36 8.38
C SER A 341 -37.19 10.87 7.89
#